data_AF-A0A7C1KKU4-F1
#
_entry.id   AF-A0A7C1KKU4-F1
#
_cell.length_a   1.000
_cell.length_b   1.000
_cell.length_c   1.000
_cell.angle_alpha   90.00
_cell.angle_beta   90.00
_cell.angle_gamma   90.00
#
_symmetry.space_group_name_H-M   'P 1'
#
loop_
_entity.id
_entity.type
_entity.pdbx_description
1 polymer ?
#
loop_
_entity_poly.entity_id
_entity_poly.type
_entity_poly.pdbx_seq_one_letter_code
_entity_poly.pdbx_strand_id
1 'polypeptide(L)'
;MPTGVYKHKKPSEITRKRMSETHKRIGTGKWNKGRRHSAETKEKISKTSQGRPRKYHGKGFQKGHPDFVSREARKQANEKTSQLLKGRYVGEKHWNWKGGKYGEHRREYKRFKTAERQSQKLQASGSHTLGEWEILKAQYNWICPCCGKKEPEIRLTEDHIVPITKGGSDNIENIQPLCKSCNSRKQTRVIKYYLAKIKELQ
;
A
#
# COMPACT_ATOMS: atom_id res chain seq x y z
N MET A 1 -17.99 9.70 -43.90
CA MET A 1 -18.01 8.41 -43.17
C MET A 1 -18.80 8.59 -41.88
N PRO A 2 -20.01 8.01 -41.76
CA PRO A 2 -20.80 8.16 -40.55
C PRO A 2 -20.38 7.14 -39.49
N THR A 3 -20.09 7.64 -38.29
CA THR A 3 -19.68 6.90 -37.10
C THR A 3 -20.86 6.08 -36.55
N GLY A 4 -20.69 4.75 -36.54
CA GLY A 4 -21.71 3.81 -36.06
C GLY A 4 -21.98 3.97 -34.56
N VAL A 5 -23.17 4.46 -34.21
CA VAL A 5 -23.71 4.46 -32.85
C VAL A 5 -24.17 3.04 -32.52
N TYR A 6 -23.43 2.34 -31.66
CA TYR A 6 -23.83 1.03 -31.12
C TYR A 6 -25.15 1.18 -30.32
N LYS A 7 -26.25 0.66 -30.86
CA LYS A 7 -27.53 0.56 -30.15
C LYS A 7 -27.51 -0.68 -29.26
N HIS A 8 -27.48 -0.48 -27.94
CA HIS A 8 -27.67 -1.58 -26.98
C HIS A 8 -29.10 -2.15 -27.08
N LYS A 9 -29.23 -3.42 -27.47
CA LYS A 9 -30.50 -4.16 -27.39
C LYS A 9 -30.86 -4.39 -25.91
N LYS A 10 -32.08 -4.02 -25.51
CA LYS A 10 -32.60 -4.34 -24.17
C LYS A 10 -32.79 -5.87 -24.05
N PRO A 11 -32.40 -6.50 -22.92
CA PRO A 11 -32.61 -7.94 -22.73
C PRO A 11 -34.10 -8.32 -22.78
N SER A 12 -34.40 -9.52 -23.30
CA SER A 12 -35.77 -10.02 -23.49
C SER A 12 -36.48 -10.32 -22.16
N GLU A 13 -37.80 -10.41 -22.17
CA GLU A 13 -38.62 -10.69 -20.98
C GLU A 13 -38.34 -12.06 -20.34
N ILE A 14 -37.82 -13.03 -21.11
CA ILE A 14 -37.39 -14.34 -20.60
C ILE A 14 -36.21 -14.17 -19.62
N THR A 15 -35.31 -13.21 -19.86
CA THR A 15 -34.21 -12.88 -18.95
C THR A 15 -34.65 -12.19 -17.65
N ARG A 16 -35.88 -11.66 -17.57
CA ARG A 16 -36.39 -11.02 -16.33
C ARG A 16 -36.94 -12.03 -15.32
N LYS A 17 -37.36 -13.23 -15.74
CA LYS A 17 -37.98 -14.24 -14.87
C LYS A 17 -37.01 -15.16 -14.12
N ARG A 18 -35.69 -15.03 -14.31
CA ARG A 18 -34.67 -15.85 -13.62
C ARG A 18 -34.08 -15.19 -12.36
N MET A 19 -34.88 -14.38 -11.64
CA MET A 19 -34.54 -13.96 -10.28
C MET A 19 -35.15 -14.97 -9.30
N SER A 20 -34.40 -16.02 -8.97
CA SER A 20 -34.83 -17.04 -8.02
C SER A 20 -35.12 -16.45 -6.63
N GLU A 21 -36.10 -17.03 -5.93
CA GLU A 21 -36.54 -16.69 -4.57
C GLU A 21 -35.44 -16.68 -3.49
N THR A 22 -34.22 -17.12 -3.82
CA THR A 22 -33.02 -16.99 -2.98
C THR A 22 -32.68 -15.54 -2.61
N HIS A 23 -33.17 -14.55 -3.36
CA HIS A 23 -32.97 -13.13 -3.07
C HIS A 23 -33.88 -12.55 -1.97
N LYS A 24 -34.88 -13.30 -1.47
CA LYS A 24 -35.85 -12.82 -0.45
C LYS A 24 -35.40 -13.02 1.00
N ARG A 25 -34.33 -13.77 1.29
CA ARG A 25 -33.85 -13.98 2.68
C ARG A 25 -32.79 -12.94 3.04
N ILE A 26 -33.26 -11.70 3.22
CA ILE A 26 -32.49 -10.54 3.64
C ILE A 26 -32.14 -10.70 5.12
N GLY A 27 -30.87 -11.02 5.40
CA GLY A 27 -30.27 -10.97 6.72
C GLY A 27 -29.01 -10.11 6.71
N THR A 28 -29.10 -8.92 7.31
CA THR A 28 -28.02 -8.07 7.84
C THR A 28 -27.00 -7.42 6.87
N GLY A 29 -26.96 -6.08 6.89
CA GLY A 29 -25.71 -5.30 6.83
C GLY A 29 -25.11 -4.98 5.45
N LYS A 30 -25.43 -3.79 4.92
CA LYS A 30 -25.07 -3.28 3.58
C LYS A 30 -23.57 -2.95 3.34
N TRP A 31 -22.66 -3.17 4.29
CA TRP A 31 -21.26 -2.68 4.18
C TRP A 31 -20.16 -3.73 4.38
N ASN A 32 -20.50 -5.01 4.62
CA ASN A 32 -19.50 -6.08 4.71
C ASN A 32 -19.96 -7.30 3.90
N LYS A 33 -19.97 -7.19 2.57
CA LYS A 33 -19.93 -8.38 1.72
C LYS A 33 -18.50 -8.89 1.69
N GLY A 34 -18.07 -9.52 2.79
CA GLY A 34 -16.90 -10.39 2.75
C GLY A 34 -17.07 -11.36 1.58
N ARG A 35 -16.00 -11.59 0.80
CA ARG A 35 -16.00 -12.64 -0.22
C ARG A 35 -16.54 -13.91 0.42
N ARG A 36 -17.59 -14.52 -0.14
CA ARG A 36 -17.99 -15.87 0.24
C ARG A 36 -16.86 -16.80 -0.22
N HIS A 37 -15.95 -17.10 0.69
CA HIS A 37 -14.85 -18.04 0.44
C HIS A 37 -15.43 -19.42 0.16
N SER A 38 -14.91 -20.10 -0.87
CA SER A 38 -15.25 -21.51 -1.15
C SER A 38 -14.90 -22.38 0.07
N ALA A 39 -15.52 -23.56 0.19
CA ALA A 39 -15.21 -24.51 1.26
C ALA A 39 -13.70 -24.80 1.33
N GLU A 40 -13.08 -25.02 0.17
CA GLU A 40 -11.64 -25.19 0.03
C GLU A 40 -10.84 -23.98 0.54
N THR A 41 -11.29 -22.75 0.26
CA THR A 41 -10.62 -21.54 0.74
C THR A 41 -10.76 -21.37 2.26
N LYS A 42 -11.93 -21.70 2.82
CA LYS A 42 -12.15 -21.69 4.27
C LYS A 42 -11.25 -22.72 4.96
N GLU A 43 -11.09 -23.88 4.35
CA GLU A 43 -10.20 -24.93 4.86
C GLU A 43 -8.72 -24.52 4.79
N LYS A 44 -8.28 -23.89 3.69
CA LYS A 44 -6.92 -23.32 3.59
C LYS A 44 -6.66 -22.22 4.62
N ILE A 45 -7.64 -21.33 4.86
CA ILE A 45 -7.57 -20.29 5.90
C ILE A 45 -7.52 -20.93 7.30
N SER A 46 -8.32 -21.98 7.53
CA SER A 46 -8.33 -22.71 8.80
C SER A 46 -6.99 -23.40 9.05
N LYS A 47 -6.45 -24.14 8.08
CA LYS A 47 -5.14 -24.81 8.17
C LYS A 47 -3.98 -23.82 8.38
N THR A 48 -4.02 -22.64 7.76
CA THR A 48 -3.01 -21.57 8.00
C THR A 48 -3.16 -20.88 9.36
N SER A 49 -4.29 -21.05 10.04
CA SER A 49 -4.51 -20.53 11.41
C SER A 49 -4.24 -21.56 12.51
N GLN A 50 -4.24 -22.86 12.18
CA GLN A 50 -3.86 -23.93 13.10
C GLN A 50 -2.37 -23.82 13.45
N GLY A 51 -2.06 -23.72 14.75
CA GLY A 51 -0.68 -23.54 15.26
C GLY A 51 -0.20 -22.09 15.35
N ARG A 52 -0.98 -21.11 14.89
CA ARG A 52 -0.64 -19.69 15.14
C ARG A 52 -0.94 -19.36 16.61
N PRO A 53 0.04 -18.88 17.41
CA PRO A 53 -0.25 -18.43 18.77
C PRO A 53 -1.32 -17.35 18.69
N ARG A 54 -2.38 -17.49 19.49
CA ARG A 54 -3.48 -16.53 19.54
C ARG A 54 -2.85 -15.18 19.86
N LYS A 55 -2.91 -14.21 18.94
CA LYS A 55 -2.38 -12.86 19.20
C LYS A 55 -2.95 -12.40 20.53
N TYR A 56 -2.07 -12.05 21.45
CA TYR A 56 -2.44 -11.53 22.76
C TYR A 56 -3.31 -10.30 22.50
N HIS A 57 -4.63 -10.42 22.64
CA HIS A 57 -5.48 -9.25 22.80
C HIS A 57 -5.06 -8.68 24.14
N GLY A 58 -4.27 -7.59 24.12
CA GLY A 58 -3.78 -6.97 25.33
C GLY A 58 -4.93 -6.85 26.33
N LYS A 59 -4.77 -7.49 27.50
CA LYS A 59 -5.72 -7.31 28.60
C LYS A 59 -5.71 -5.81 28.86
N GLY A 60 -6.87 -5.16 28.73
CA GLY A 60 -6.97 -3.73 29.03
C GLY A 60 -6.40 -3.46 30.41
N PHE A 61 -5.89 -2.25 30.62
CA PHE A 61 -5.36 -1.86 31.92
C PHE A 61 -6.39 -2.11 33.03
N GLN A 62 -5.93 -2.41 34.24
CA GLN A 62 -6.83 -2.57 35.39
C GLN A 62 -7.30 -1.20 35.89
N LYS A 63 -8.44 -1.16 36.58
CA LYS A 63 -8.99 0.07 37.17
C LYS A 63 -7.95 0.66 38.15
N GLY A 64 -7.57 1.92 37.94
CA GLY A 64 -6.52 2.61 38.72
C GLY A 64 -5.19 2.79 37.98
N HIS A 65 -4.97 2.14 36.83
CA HIS A 65 -3.81 2.42 35.98
C HIS A 65 -3.95 3.77 35.26
N PRO A 66 -2.87 4.56 35.04
CA PRO A 66 -2.94 5.86 34.37
C PRO A 66 -3.65 5.83 33.00
N ASP A 67 -3.37 4.79 32.22
CA ASP A 67 -3.98 4.58 30.89
C ASP A 67 -5.30 3.78 30.93
N PHE A 68 -5.90 3.55 32.11
CA PHE A 68 -7.19 2.87 32.20
C PHE A 68 -8.31 3.71 31.60
N VAL A 69 -8.92 3.20 30.54
CA VAL A 69 -10.13 3.77 29.94
C VAL A 69 -11.30 2.83 30.19
N SER A 70 -12.37 3.34 30.82
CA SER A 70 -13.58 2.57 31.07
C SER A 70 -14.21 2.08 29.76
N ARG A 71 -14.98 0.99 29.84
CA ARG A 71 -15.68 0.45 28.66
C ARG A 71 -16.65 1.47 28.08
N GLU A 72 -17.32 2.22 28.94
CA GLU A 72 -18.27 3.28 28.60
C GLU A 72 -17.57 4.45 27.91
N ALA A 73 -16.45 4.93 28.45
CA ALA A 73 -15.67 6.00 27.84
C ALA A 73 -15.12 5.58 26.45
N ARG A 74 -14.63 4.33 26.34
CA ARG A 74 -14.19 3.78 25.04
C ARG A 74 -15.36 3.63 24.06
N LYS A 75 -16.55 3.23 24.53
CA LYS A 75 -17.76 3.14 23.71
C LYS A 75 -18.17 4.52 23.19
N GLN A 76 -18.24 5.52 24.06
CA GLN A 76 -18.56 6.90 23.70
C GLN A 76 -17.54 7.50 22.73
N ALA A 77 -16.25 7.29 22.96
CA ALA A 77 -15.19 7.72 22.05
C ALA A 77 -15.35 7.08 20.66
N ASN A 78 -15.56 5.76 20.61
CA ASN A 78 -15.77 5.04 19.35
C ASN A 78 -17.04 5.51 18.62
N GLU A 79 -18.11 5.80 19.34
CA GLU A 79 -19.37 6.31 18.78
C GLU A 79 -19.19 7.72 18.20
N LYS A 80 -18.53 8.62 18.93
CA LYS A 80 -18.14 9.94 18.46
C LYS A 80 -17.27 9.86 17.20
N THR A 81 -16.26 8.99 17.18
CA THR A 81 -15.41 8.76 16.00
C THR A 81 -16.22 8.19 14.83
N SER A 82 -17.06 7.19 15.07
CA SER A 82 -17.94 6.59 14.06
C SER A 82 -18.86 7.63 13.43
N GLN A 83 -19.44 8.51 14.24
CA GLN A 83 -20.30 9.60 13.78
C GLN A 83 -19.54 10.63 12.94
N LEU A 84 -18.31 11.00 13.32
CA LEU A 84 -17.42 11.89 12.56
C LEU A 84 -16.97 11.30 11.21
N LEU A 85 -16.80 9.97 11.16
CA LEU A 85 -16.37 9.25 9.97
C LEU A 85 -17.55 8.84 9.07
N LYS A 86 -18.78 8.91 9.57
CA LYS A 86 -19.99 8.53 8.84
C LYS A 86 -20.09 9.29 7.52
N GLY A 87 -20.09 8.56 6.41
CA GLY A 87 -20.20 9.14 5.06
C GLY A 87 -18.91 9.78 4.50
N ARG A 88 -17.80 9.86 5.26
CA ARG A 88 -16.51 10.34 4.73
C ARG A 88 -15.89 9.38 3.72
N TYR A 89 -16.13 8.08 3.88
CA TYR A 89 -15.53 7.02 3.07
C TYR A 89 -16.62 6.23 2.32
N VAL A 90 -17.42 6.93 1.52
CA VAL A 90 -18.51 6.32 0.73
C VAL A 90 -18.53 6.89 -0.69
N GLY A 91 -18.72 6.02 -1.69
CA GLY A 91 -18.87 6.41 -3.10
C GLY A 91 -17.72 7.29 -3.56
N GLU A 92 -18.05 8.42 -4.21
CA GLU A 92 -17.10 9.41 -4.73
C GLU A 92 -16.15 10.03 -3.70
N LYS A 93 -16.55 10.02 -2.42
CA LYS A 93 -15.73 10.54 -1.31
C LYS A 93 -14.70 9.52 -0.81
N HIS A 94 -14.86 8.25 -1.16
CA HIS A 94 -13.93 7.19 -0.77
C HIS A 94 -12.60 7.31 -1.54
N TRP A 95 -11.47 7.16 -0.85
CA TRP A 95 -10.14 7.35 -1.46
C TRP A 95 -9.89 6.40 -2.66
N ASN A 96 -10.41 5.16 -2.63
CA ASN A 96 -10.29 4.21 -3.75
C ASN A 96 -11.35 4.38 -4.87
N TRP A 97 -12.21 5.40 -4.84
CA TRP A 97 -13.21 5.59 -5.91
C TRP A 97 -12.59 6.18 -7.18
N LYS A 98 -13.00 5.69 -8.35
CA LYS A 98 -12.55 6.22 -9.65
C LYS A 98 -13.05 7.66 -9.82
N GLY A 99 -12.14 8.63 -9.75
CA GLY A 99 -12.47 10.06 -9.81
C GLY A 99 -12.69 10.74 -8.45
N GLY A 100 -12.51 10.01 -7.33
CA GLY A 100 -12.62 10.58 -5.99
C GLY A 100 -11.47 11.54 -5.65
N LYS A 101 -11.41 11.98 -4.38
CA LYS A 101 -10.49 13.01 -3.79
C LYS A 101 -9.03 13.08 -4.30
N TYR A 102 -8.51 12.03 -4.94
CA TYR A 102 -7.26 12.05 -5.69
C TYR A 102 -7.22 12.99 -6.90
N GLY A 103 -8.36 13.51 -7.37
CA GLY A 103 -8.42 14.58 -8.38
C GLY A 103 -8.16 15.95 -7.77
N GLU A 104 -9.10 16.43 -6.95
CA GLU A 104 -9.10 17.78 -6.35
C GLU A 104 -8.01 17.98 -5.28
N HIS A 105 -7.77 16.99 -4.40
CA HIS A 105 -6.80 17.10 -3.29
C HIS A 105 -5.49 16.36 -3.55
N ARG A 106 -5.14 16.13 -4.82
CA ARG A 106 -3.91 15.42 -5.21
C ARG A 106 -2.67 16.07 -4.59
N ARG A 107 -2.66 17.40 -4.51
CA ARG A 107 -1.53 18.19 -4.01
C ARG A 107 -1.35 17.99 -2.51
N GLU A 108 -2.43 18.08 -1.75
CA GLU A 108 -2.45 17.89 -0.29
C GLU A 108 -2.07 16.46 0.06
N TYR A 109 -2.61 15.47 -0.65
CA TYR A 109 -2.25 14.07 -0.45
C TYR A 109 -0.76 13.82 -0.71
N LYS A 110 -0.22 14.34 -1.83
CA LYS A 110 1.22 14.23 -2.12
C LYS A 110 2.06 14.90 -1.03
N ARG A 111 1.68 16.10 -0.55
CA ARG A 111 2.35 16.79 0.56
C ARG A 111 2.38 15.92 1.81
N PHE A 112 1.24 15.36 2.21
CA PHE A 112 1.14 14.47 3.36
C PHE A 112 2.05 13.24 3.24
N LYS A 113 2.03 12.55 2.09
CA LYS A 113 2.88 11.37 1.86
C LYS A 113 4.37 11.71 1.81
N THR A 114 4.74 12.88 1.27
CA THR A 114 6.13 13.34 1.28
C THR A 114 6.59 13.65 2.70
N ALA A 115 5.79 14.37 3.50
CA ALA A 115 6.11 14.68 4.88
C ALA A 115 6.25 13.42 5.74
N GLU A 116 5.35 12.44 5.58
CA GLU A 116 5.44 11.14 6.25
C GLU A 116 6.73 10.41 5.89
N ARG A 117 7.10 10.38 4.59
CA ARG A 117 8.36 9.77 4.15
C ARG A 117 9.58 10.47 4.73
N GLN A 118 9.56 11.81 4.82
CA GLN A 118 10.64 12.58 5.44
C GLN A 118 10.76 12.28 6.93
N SER A 119 9.63 12.23 7.65
CA SER A 119 9.60 11.85 9.07
C SER A 119 10.15 10.43 9.28
N GLN A 120 9.79 9.47 8.41
CA GLN A 120 10.36 8.12 8.45
C GLN A 120 11.86 8.12 8.20
N LYS A 121 12.35 8.90 7.22
CA LYS A 121 13.79 9.04 6.95
C LYS A 121 14.55 9.62 8.15
N LEU A 122 13.99 10.64 8.82
CA LEU A 122 14.56 11.23 10.03
C LEU A 122 14.58 10.26 11.23
N GLN A 123 13.63 9.34 11.30
CA GLN A 123 13.57 8.30 12.33
C GLN A 123 14.42 7.07 12.00
N ALA A 124 14.87 6.92 10.76
CA ALA A 124 15.78 5.86 10.39
C ALA A 124 17.13 6.08 11.09
N SER A 125 17.76 5.00 11.52
CA SER A 125 19.11 5.08 12.07
C SER A 125 20.10 5.47 10.98
N GLY A 126 21.04 6.36 11.29
CA GLY A 126 22.13 6.70 10.39
C GLY A 126 21.79 7.77 9.36
N SER A 127 22.77 8.12 8.53
CA SER A 127 22.65 9.15 7.49
C SER A 127 23.79 9.02 6.48
N HIS A 128 23.63 9.62 5.30
CA HIS A 128 24.71 9.79 4.33
C HIS A 128 24.76 11.22 3.79
N THR A 129 25.94 11.62 3.34
CA THR A 129 26.26 12.92 2.78
C THR A 129 26.15 12.91 1.26
N LEU A 130 26.14 14.10 0.65
CA LEU A 130 26.19 14.25 -0.81
C LEU A 130 27.48 13.64 -1.39
N GLY A 131 28.62 13.80 -0.70
CA GLY A 131 29.90 13.25 -1.15
C GLY A 131 29.89 11.72 -1.20
N GLU A 132 29.36 11.07 -0.16
CA GLU A 132 29.19 9.61 -0.14
C GLU A 132 28.26 9.12 -1.26
N TRP A 133 27.20 9.87 -1.56
CA TRP A 133 26.32 9.57 -2.69
C TRP A 133 27.03 9.68 -4.05
N GLU A 134 27.82 10.73 -4.27
CA GLU A 134 28.60 10.88 -5.51
C GLU A 134 29.65 9.76 -5.65
N ILE A 135 30.34 9.40 -4.57
CA ILE A 135 31.28 8.26 -4.55
C ILE A 135 30.55 6.95 -4.88
N LEU A 136 29.38 6.71 -4.29
CA LEU A 136 28.58 5.52 -4.58
C LEU A 136 28.16 5.45 -6.05
N LYS A 137 27.72 6.57 -6.64
CA LYS A 137 27.43 6.61 -8.09
C LYS A 137 28.67 6.28 -8.92
N ALA A 138 29.83 6.81 -8.55
CA ALA A 138 31.09 6.55 -9.24
C ALA A 138 31.49 5.06 -9.18
N GLN A 139 31.34 4.41 -8.03
CA GLN A 139 31.56 2.96 -7.87
C GLN A 139 30.67 2.12 -8.81
N TYR A 140 29.47 2.60 -9.09
CA TYR A 140 28.54 1.98 -10.03
C TYR A 140 28.70 2.48 -11.47
N ASN A 141 29.77 3.22 -11.79
CA ASN A 141 30.00 3.82 -13.10
C ASN A 141 28.83 4.68 -13.61
N TRP A 142 28.08 5.30 -12.69
CA TRP A 142 26.83 6.04 -12.99
C TRP A 142 25.77 5.19 -13.72
N ILE A 143 25.84 3.87 -13.57
CA ILE A 143 24.92 2.90 -14.18
C ILE A 143 23.92 2.40 -13.15
N CYS A 144 22.65 2.30 -13.56
CA CYS A 144 21.63 1.60 -12.78
C CYS A 144 21.87 0.09 -12.85
N PRO A 145 22.23 -0.59 -11.75
CA PRO A 145 22.53 -2.03 -11.74
C PRO A 145 21.31 -2.93 -12.04
N CYS A 146 20.09 -2.38 -12.02
CA CYS A 146 18.87 -3.13 -12.36
C CYS A 146 18.58 -3.16 -13.87
N CYS A 147 18.89 -2.10 -14.61
CA CYS A 147 18.55 -2.00 -16.04
C CYS A 147 19.74 -1.70 -16.97
N GLY A 148 20.94 -1.46 -16.43
CA GLY A 148 22.15 -1.18 -17.20
C GLY A 148 22.24 0.21 -17.83
N LYS A 149 21.20 1.05 -17.72
CA LYS A 149 21.22 2.42 -18.25
C LYS A 149 22.13 3.34 -17.43
N LYS A 150 22.74 4.34 -18.08
CA LYS A 150 23.74 5.24 -17.49
C LYS A 150 23.26 6.70 -17.46
N GLU A 151 23.74 7.51 -16.52
CA GLU A 151 23.60 8.98 -16.61
C GLU A 151 24.39 9.52 -17.82
N PRO A 152 23.93 10.59 -18.51
CA PRO A 152 22.75 11.40 -18.21
C PRO A 152 21.43 10.92 -18.85
N GLU A 153 21.42 9.81 -19.59
CA GLU A 153 20.19 9.28 -20.23
C GLU A 153 19.09 8.99 -19.19
N ILE A 154 19.52 8.55 -18.02
CA ILE A 154 18.68 8.41 -16.83
C ILE A 154 19.20 9.31 -15.71
N ARG A 155 18.37 9.52 -14.69
CA ARG A 155 18.79 10.07 -13.39
C ARG A 155 18.75 8.98 -12.34
N LEU A 156 19.86 8.78 -11.64
CA LEU A 156 19.95 7.89 -10.50
C LEU A 156 19.29 8.52 -9.27
N THR A 157 18.72 7.66 -8.43
CA THR A 157 18.03 8.00 -7.19
C THR A 157 18.52 7.09 -6.08
N GLU A 158 18.54 7.61 -4.86
CA GLU A 158 18.77 6.83 -3.63
C GLU A 158 17.65 5.80 -3.48
N ASP A 159 18.00 4.51 -3.57
CA ASP A 159 17.12 3.40 -3.20
C ASP A 159 17.68 2.67 -1.98
N HIS A 160 16.85 2.54 -0.95
CA HIS A 160 17.19 1.76 0.25
C HIS A 160 17.05 0.25 -0.03
N ILE A 161 18.15 -0.50 0.07
CA ILE A 161 18.20 -1.96 -0.12
C ILE A 161 17.18 -2.62 0.81
N VAL A 162 17.26 -2.33 2.11
CA VAL A 162 16.21 -2.58 3.09
C VAL A 162 15.40 -1.28 3.23
N PRO A 163 14.11 -1.25 2.83
CA PRO A 163 13.31 -0.04 2.96
C PRO A 163 13.19 0.45 4.41
N ILE A 164 13.18 1.77 4.61
CA ILE A 164 12.99 2.39 5.94
C ILE A 164 11.71 1.87 6.62
N THR A 165 10.62 1.66 5.86
CA THR A 165 9.35 1.11 6.39
C THR A 165 9.47 -0.32 6.93
N LYS A 166 10.60 -0.99 6.69
CA LYS A 166 10.96 -2.31 7.21
C LYS A 166 12.13 -2.27 8.20
N GLY A 167 12.48 -1.08 8.70
CA GLY A 167 13.56 -0.87 9.66
C GLY A 167 14.96 -0.74 9.02
N GLY A 168 15.05 -0.43 7.73
CA GLY A 168 16.34 -0.12 7.11
C GLY A 168 16.91 1.23 7.57
N SER A 169 18.24 1.31 7.62
CA SER A 169 18.98 2.54 7.95
C SER A 169 19.03 3.52 6.78
N ASP A 170 19.42 4.77 7.05
CA ASP A 170 19.75 5.76 6.01
C ASP A 170 21.27 5.90 5.77
N ASN A 171 22.08 4.95 6.26
CA ASN A 171 23.51 4.91 5.98
C ASN A 171 23.79 4.52 4.52
N ILE A 172 24.94 4.93 4.00
CA ILE A 172 25.35 4.69 2.63
C ILE A 172 25.41 3.20 2.27
N GLU A 173 25.69 2.29 3.21
CA GLU A 173 25.76 0.85 2.92
C GLU A 173 24.38 0.24 2.63
N ASN A 174 23.30 0.90 3.07
CA ASN A 174 21.93 0.51 2.76
C ASN A 174 21.40 1.24 1.51
N ILE A 175 22.17 2.12 0.89
CA ILE A 175 21.79 2.81 -0.35
C ILE A 175 22.36 2.08 -1.56
N GLN A 176 21.58 2.02 -2.63
CA GLN A 176 22.06 1.64 -3.96
C GLN A 176 21.52 2.63 -5.01
N PRO A 177 22.29 2.92 -6.07
CA PRO A 177 21.85 3.84 -7.09
C PRO A 177 20.89 3.15 -8.06
N LEU A 178 19.62 3.54 -8.09
CA LEU A 178 18.65 3.05 -9.07
C LEU A 178 18.03 4.19 -9.86
N CYS A 179 17.72 3.96 -11.14
CA CYS A 179 16.90 4.90 -11.89
C CYS A 179 15.46 4.93 -11.35
N LYS A 180 14.75 6.05 -11.56
CA LYS A 180 13.38 6.24 -11.06
C LYS A 180 12.41 5.11 -11.42
N SER A 181 12.49 4.57 -12.63
CA SER A 181 11.61 3.47 -13.09
C SER A 181 11.92 2.16 -12.36
N CYS A 182 13.20 1.82 -12.20
CA CYS A 182 13.63 0.62 -11.48
C CYS A 182 13.32 0.70 -9.98
N ASN A 183 13.58 1.85 -9.35
CA ASN A 183 13.25 2.11 -7.96
C ASN A 183 11.73 1.96 -7.71
N SER A 184 10.91 2.61 -8.55
CA SER A 184 9.45 2.47 -8.51
C SER A 184 8.98 1.02 -8.70
N ARG A 185 9.65 0.26 -9.57
CA ARG A 185 9.37 -1.16 -9.77
C ARG A 185 9.74 -1.98 -8.53
N LYS A 186 10.89 -1.73 -7.89
CA LYS A 186 11.34 -2.46 -6.68
C LYS A 186 10.34 -2.32 -5.53
N GLN A 187 9.76 -1.13 -5.34
CA GLN A 187 8.84 -0.83 -4.24
C GLN A 187 9.47 -1.15 -2.87
N THR A 188 8.74 -1.84 -2.00
CA THR A 188 9.17 -2.19 -0.63
C THR A 188 9.87 -3.55 -0.55
N ARG A 189 10.35 -4.09 -1.68
CA ARG A 189 11.10 -5.35 -1.70
C ARG A 189 12.53 -5.12 -1.19
N VAL A 190 13.05 -6.09 -0.45
CA VAL A 190 14.44 -6.08 0.04
C VAL A 190 15.29 -6.78 -1.01
N ILE A 191 15.96 -5.99 -1.85
CA ILE A 191 16.74 -6.50 -2.99
C ILE A 191 17.97 -5.60 -3.18
N LYS A 192 19.15 -6.19 -3.24
CA LYS A 192 20.39 -5.54 -3.68
C LYS A 192 20.68 -5.92 -5.12
N TYR A 193 20.85 -4.94 -5.99
CA TYR A 193 21.23 -5.11 -7.38
C TYR A 193 22.74 -4.96 -7.53
N TYR A 194 23.33 -5.80 -8.36
CA TYR A 194 24.75 -5.79 -8.68
C TYR A 194 24.90 -5.49 -10.17
N LEU A 195 25.95 -4.77 -10.54
CA LEU A 195 26.32 -4.67 -11.95
C LEU A 195 26.64 -6.08 -12.44
N ALA A 196 25.99 -6.51 -13.52
CA ALA A 196 26.43 -7.70 -14.22
C ALA A 196 27.90 -7.46 -14.60
N LYS A 197 28.80 -8.38 -14.24
CA LYS A 197 30.21 -8.30 -14.65
C LYS A 197 30.21 -8.08 -16.15
N ILE A 198 30.65 -6.89 -16.58
CA ILE A 198 30.95 -6.65 -17.98
C ILE A 198 32.05 -7.67 -18.27
N LYS A 199 31.74 -8.68 -19.08
CA LYS A 199 32.80 -9.47 -19.70
C LYS A 199 33.57 -8.45 -20.52
N GLU A 200 34.75 -8.08 -20.04
CA GLU A 200 35.71 -7.38 -20.88
C GLU A 200 35.83 -8.22 -22.15
N LEU A 201 35.44 -7.64 -23.29
CA LEU A 201 35.78 -8.18 -24.58
C LEU A 201 37.30 -8.01 -24.70
N GLN A 202 38.03 -9.05 -24.31
CA GLN A 202 39.41 -9.27 -24.73
C GLN A 202 39.41 -9.74 -26.18
#